data_AF-A0A7X6HL29-F1
#
_entry.id   AF-A0A7X6HL29-F1
#
_cell.length_a   1.000
_cell.length_b   1.000
_cell.length_c   1.000
_cell.angle_alpha   90.00
_cell.angle_beta   90.00
_cell.angle_gamma   90.00
#
_symmetry.space_group_name_H-M   'P 1'
#
loop_
_entity.id
_entity.type
_entity.pdbx_description
1 polymer ?
#
loop_
_entity_poly.entity_id
_entity_poly.type
_entity_poly.pdbx_seq_one_letter_code
_entity_poly.pdbx_strand_id
1 'polypeptide(L)'
;MQVTFKRQDANAEQTIDVLPDSKLGDSREAVQMLLGLPEHSPCKFVLERTKRELEDSLTFKEAGIKHNDKLILSSPTRQETKPPQEVPPPPVSPSVSPPITSSSQTPPVSNDWKIAVITGSAIGIFMMLGLVVVNSKSPPPNPPSLPQSTAQQKSPSTSNSQPPEQPKSQIHQSIAQQEAVNLINRWLQAKERIFAPPFDRDIATELTTDVLYWDIIKPGGSIDWLRDSNAFYRFGVRKVDSVEQFVSDGDRATLVVTVIEDRTLYVNGKIDKTQTDFTTKSVRYTFKKVDERWKLLITNNFIFRYLKGKV
;
A
#
# COMPACT_ATOMS: atom_id res chain seq x y z
N MET A 1 18.78 10.07 4.66
CA MET A 1 18.45 11.39 4.06
C MET A 1 17.09 11.28 3.40
N GLN A 2 16.25 12.32 3.51
CA GLN A 2 14.96 12.33 2.81
C GLN A 2 15.16 12.57 1.31
N VAL A 3 14.47 11.78 0.48
CA VAL A 3 14.42 11.91 -0.98
C VAL A 3 12.96 11.78 -1.39
N THR A 4 12.50 12.64 -2.31
CA THR A 4 11.15 12.60 -2.85
C THR A 4 11.14 11.83 -4.15
N PHE A 5 10.26 10.87 -4.29
CA PHE A 5 10.09 10.09 -5.51
C PHE A 5 8.80 10.48 -6.19
N LYS A 6 8.82 10.64 -7.51
CA LYS A 6 7.70 11.12 -8.30
C LYS A 6 7.45 10.23 -9.51
N ARG A 7 6.20 9.99 -9.86
CA ARG A 7 5.83 9.37 -11.14
C ARG A 7 5.96 10.37 -12.29
N GLN A 8 6.56 9.98 -13.42
CA GLN A 8 6.72 10.90 -14.56
C GLN A 8 5.39 11.40 -15.14
N ASP A 9 4.37 10.55 -15.16
CA ASP A 9 3.07 10.73 -15.80
C ASP A 9 1.97 11.22 -14.85
N ALA A 10 2.26 11.37 -13.55
CA ALA A 10 1.25 11.70 -12.55
C ALA A 10 1.78 12.56 -11.41
N ASN A 11 0.85 13.09 -10.62
CA ASN A 11 1.15 13.85 -9.40
C ASN A 11 1.42 12.95 -8.18
N ALA A 12 1.56 11.63 -8.37
CA ALA A 12 1.92 10.72 -7.30
C ALA A 12 3.37 11.00 -6.87
N GLU A 13 3.54 11.45 -5.63
CA GLU A 13 4.83 11.72 -5.02
C GLU A 13 4.90 11.04 -3.65
N GLN A 14 6.06 10.49 -3.31
CA GLN A 14 6.32 9.85 -2.03
C GLN A 14 7.69 10.25 -1.53
N THR A 15 7.75 10.91 -0.38
CA THR A 15 9.02 11.18 0.32
C THR A 15 9.35 10.00 1.23
N ILE A 16 10.57 9.50 1.12
CA ILE A 16 11.09 8.43 1.98
C ILE A 16 12.51 8.76 2.45
N ASP A 17 12.86 8.26 3.63
CA ASP A 17 14.24 8.25 4.09
C ASP A 17 15.02 7.10 3.45
N VAL A 18 16.14 7.46 2.83
CA VAL A 18 17.07 6.52 2.19
C VAL A 18 18.45 6.62 2.85
N LEU A 19 19.18 5.51 2.86
CA LEU A 19 20.58 5.52 3.26
C LEU A 19 21.43 6.00 2.09
N PRO A 20 22.40 6.91 2.32
CA PRO A 20 23.31 7.35 1.27
C PRO A 20 24.00 6.18 0.56
N ASP A 21 24.35 5.12 1.28
CA ASP A 21 25.12 3.99 0.75
C ASP A 21 24.23 2.82 0.24
N SER A 22 22.90 2.96 0.23
CA SER A 22 22.01 1.98 -0.41
C SER A 22 22.02 2.12 -1.92
N LYS A 23 21.97 1.00 -2.65
CA LYS A 23 21.85 1.02 -4.11
C LYS A 23 20.48 1.51 -4.56
N LEU A 24 20.46 2.19 -5.69
CA LEU A 24 19.22 2.67 -6.31
C LEU A 24 18.33 1.50 -6.73
N GLY A 25 18.91 0.45 -7.34
CA GLY A 25 18.17 -0.74 -7.79
C GLY A 25 17.37 -1.40 -6.67
N ASP A 26 17.96 -1.55 -5.49
CA ASP A 26 17.32 -2.14 -4.31
C ASP A 26 16.08 -1.34 -3.84
N SER A 27 16.06 -0.03 -4.13
CA SER A 27 14.93 0.84 -3.79
C SER A 27 13.91 0.97 -4.93
N ARG A 28 14.25 0.58 -6.15
CA ARG A 28 13.43 0.81 -7.36
C ARG A 28 12.07 0.13 -7.25
N GLU A 29 12.04 -1.16 -6.98
CA GLU A 29 10.80 -1.94 -6.91
C GLU A 29 9.88 -1.43 -5.80
N ALA A 30 10.45 -1.14 -4.62
CA ALA A 30 9.72 -0.57 -3.50
C ALA A 30 9.08 0.78 -3.87
N VAL A 31 9.84 1.66 -4.52
CA VAL A 31 9.34 2.98 -4.94
C VAL A 31 8.31 2.86 -6.07
N GLN A 32 8.53 1.97 -7.04
CA GLN A 32 7.55 1.67 -8.09
C GLN A 32 6.20 1.32 -7.46
N MET A 33 6.19 0.38 -6.52
CA MET A 33 4.97 -0.02 -5.82
C MET A 33 4.35 1.11 -5.01
N LEU A 34 5.16 1.91 -4.30
CA LEU A 34 4.66 3.07 -3.53
C LEU A 34 3.96 4.10 -4.42
N LEU A 35 4.48 4.30 -5.63
CA LEU A 35 3.91 5.20 -6.64
C LEU A 35 2.80 4.55 -7.49
N GLY A 36 2.43 3.30 -7.20
CA GLY A 36 1.40 2.57 -7.94
C GLY A 36 1.79 2.25 -9.39
N LEU A 37 3.08 2.04 -9.66
CA LEU A 37 3.59 1.58 -10.94
C LEU A 37 3.60 0.03 -11.01
N PRO A 38 3.53 -0.58 -12.21
CA PRO A 38 3.59 -2.03 -12.35
C PRO A 38 4.96 -2.57 -11.92
N GLU A 39 4.94 -3.64 -11.11
CA GLU A 39 6.12 -4.42 -10.75
C GLU A 39 6.70 -5.01 -12.05
N HIS A 40 8.01 -4.86 -12.27
CA HIS A 40 8.73 -5.27 -13.50
C HIS A 40 8.57 -4.37 -14.74
N SER A 41 7.91 -3.22 -14.65
CA SER A 41 8.13 -2.20 -15.68
C SER A 41 9.57 -1.71 -15.58
N PRO A 42 10.35 -1.68 -16.68
CA PRO A 42 11.75 -1.25 -16.65
C PRO A 42 11.85 0.26 -16.39
N CYS A 43 11.49 0.73 -15.21
CA CYS A 43 11.57 2.16 -14.90
C CYS A 43 13.02 2.56 -14.67
N LYS A 44 13.34 3.82 -14.91
CA LYS A 44 14.63 4.45 -14.61
C LYS A 44 14.43 5.61 -13.63
N PHE A 45 15.36 5.77 -12.69
CA PHE A 45 15.43 6.96 -11.86
C PHE A 45 16.05 8.09 -12.67
N VAL A 46 15.38 9.23 -12.68
CA VAL A 46 15.90 10.46 -13.27
C VAL A 46 15.97 11.50 -12.16
N LEU A 47 17.17 12.04 -11.91
CA LEU A 47 17.32 13.11 -10.93
C LEU A 47 16.68 14.40 -11.47
N GLU A 48 15.67 14.93 -10.78
CA GLU A 48 14.86 16.04 -11.30
C GLU A 48 15.68 17.30 -11.58
N ARG A 49 16.66 17.61 -10.72
CA ARG A 49 17.51 18.79 -10.82
C ARG A 49 18.42 18.77 -12.05
N THR A 50 18.95 17.60 -12.40
CA THR A 50 19.94 17.46 -13.49
C THR A 50 19.36 16.82 -14.74
N LYS A 51 18.15 16.27 -14.66
CA LYS A 51 17.53 15.42 -15.68
C LYS A 51 18.39 14.22 -16.10
N ARG A 52 19.33 13.82 -15.24
CA ARG A 52 20.24 12.69 -15.50
C ARG A 52 19.57 11.38 -15.11
N GLU A 53 19.57 10.41 -16.02
CA GLU A 53 19.26 9.01 -15.71
C GLU A 53 20.34 8.42 -14.78
N LEU A 54 19.89 7.70 -13.75
CA LEU A 54 20.75 7.09 -12.75
C LEU A 54 20.76 5.57 -12.90
N GLU A 55 21.96 5.01 -12.84
CA GLU A 55 22.21 3.57 -12.90
C GLU A 55 21.82 2.87 -11.60
N ASP A 56 21.29 1.64 -11.70
CA ASP A 56 20.84 0.85 -10.55
C ASP A 56 21.97 0.41 -9.61
N SER A 57 23.16 0.26 -10.16
CA SER A 57 24.35 -0.17 -9.43
C SER A 57 24.87 0.90 -8.49
N LEU A 58 24.54 2.17 -8.72
CA LEU A 58 25.01 3.30 -7.91
C LEU A 58 24.27 3.35 -6.59
N THR A 59 25.00 3.72 -5.54
CA THR A 59 24.40 4.18 -4.29
C THR A 59 23.81 5.58 -4.43
N PHE A 60 22.92 5.97 -3.52
CA PHE A 60 22.37 7.34 -3.51
C PHE A 60 23.48 8.40 -3.42
N LYS A 61 24.53 8.13 -2.64
CA LYS A 61 25.70 8.99 -2.46
C LYS A 61 26.55 9.08 -3.72
N GLU A 62 26.86 7.97 -4.36
CA GLU A 62 27.65 7.93 -5.61
C GLU A 62 26.89 8.59 -6.77
N ALA A 63 25.57 8.47 -6.79
CA ALA A 63 24.69 9.17 -7.73
C ALA A 63 24.63 10.69 -7.49
N GLY A 64 25.24 11.20 -6.41
CA GLY A 64 25.26 12.62 -6.06
C GLY A 64 23.92 13.16 -5.57
N ILE A 65 23.04 12.27 -5.08
CA ILE A 65 21.73 12.63 -4.55
C ILE A 65 21.90 13.26 -3.17
N LYS A 66 21.19 14.35 -2.94
CA LYS A 66 21.22 15.14 -1.70
C LYS A 66 19.89 15.04 -0.95
N HIS A 67 19.90 15.51 0.30
CA HIS A 67 18.69 15.67 1.08
C HIS A 67 17.69 16.58 0.36
N ASN A 68 16.43 16.15 0.31
CA ASN A 68 15.31 16.79 -0.38
C ASN A 68 15.42 16.85 -1.91
N ASP A 69 16.35 16.11 -2.52
CA ASP A 69 16.32 15.91 -3.97
C ASP A 69 15.06 15.14 -4.37
N LYS A 70 14.59 15.42 -5.59
CA LYS A 70 13.47 14.69 -6.21
C LYS A 70 13.98 13.76 -7.31
N LEU A 71 13.56 12.51 -7.26
CA LEU A 71 13.79 11.50 -8.28
C LEU A 71 12.49 11.20 -9.01
N ILE A 72 12.52 11.23 -10.33
CA ILE A 72 11.41 10.88 -11.19
C ILE A 72 11.58 9.42 -11.62
N LEU A 73 10.56 8.59 -11.41
CA LEU A 73 10.47 7.28 -12.03
C LEU A 73 9.87 7.45 -13.42
N SER A 74 10.74 7.30 -14.40
CA SER A 74 10.36 7.22 -15.81
C SER A 74 10.14 5.78 -16.19
N SER A 75 8.98 5.44 -16.77
CA SER A 75 8.85 4.19 -17.51
C SER A 75 9.29 4.48 -18.96
N PRO A 76 9.93 3.55 -19.67
CA PRO A 76 10.14 3.70 -21.08
C PRO A 76 8.76 3.72 -21.71
N THR A 77 8.34 4.92 -22.10
CA THR A 77 7.16 5.10 -22.94
C THR A 77 7.31 4.11 -24.07
N ARG A 78 6.36 3.16 -24.17
CA ARG A 78 6.18 2.37 -25.38
C ARG A 78 6.14 3.40 -26.49
N GLN A 79 7.18 3.47 -27.33
CA GLN A 79 7.20 4.41 -28.44
C GLN A 79 5.87 4.23 -29.14
N GLU A 80 5.06 5.29 -29.12
CA GLU A 80 3.86 5.36 -29.92
C GLU A 80 4.37 5.30 -31.35
N THR A 81 4.41 4.08 -31.91
CA THR A 81 4.59 3.87 -33.33
C THR A 81 3.51 4.70 -33.98
N LYS A 82 3.93 5.86 -34.46
CA LYS A 82 3.16 6.70 -35.37
C LYS A 82 2.50 5.74 -36.37
N PRO A 83 1.18 5.80 -36.57
CA PRO A 83 0.52 4.97 -37.58
C PRO A 83 1.30 5.09 -38.90
N PRO A 84 1.49 4.01 -39.67
CA PRO A 84 2.14 4.09 -40.97
C PRO A 84 1.54 5.26 -41.74
N GLN A 85 2.38 6.21 -42.17
CA GLN A 85 1.93 7.27 -43.07
C GLN A 85 1.28 6.58 -44.27
N GLU A 86 -0.02 6.80 -44.41
CA GLU A 86 -0.79 6.43 -45.58
C GLU A 86 -0.10 7.08 -46.79
N VAL A 87 0.40 6.25 -47.69
CA VAL A 87 1.04 6.66 -48.94
C VAL A 87 0.00 7.45 -49.73
N PRO A 88 0.29 8.69 -50.18
CA PRO A 88 -0.68 9.47 -50.92
C PRO A 88 -1.03 8.76 -52.25
N PRO A 89 -2.32 8.67 -52.61
CA PRO A 89 -2.72 8.11 -53.90
C PRO A 89 -2.24 9.00 -55.06
N PRO A 90 -2.04 8.43 -56.26
CA PRO A 90 -1.50 9.15 -57.42
C PRO A 90 -2.45 10.27 -57.89
N PRO A 91 -1.91 11.29 -58.60
CA PRO A 91 -2.63 12.52 -58.91
C PRO A 91 -3.72 12.26 -59.95
N VAL A 92 -4.97 12.63 -59.62
CA VAL A 92 -6.07 12.73 -60.57
C VAL A 92 -6.18 14.19 -61.04
N SER A 93 -6.27 14.37 -62.36
CA SER A 93 -6.34 15.64 -63.08
C SER A 93 -7.52 16.55 -62.67
N PRO A 94 -7.43 17.88 -62.91
CA PRO A 94 -8.29 18.86 -62.26
C PRO A 94 -9.64 19.03 -62.96
N SER A 95 -10.71 19.13 -62.15
CA SER A 95 -12.00 19.67 -62.55
C SER A 95 -12.32 20.90 -61.71
N VAL A 96 -12.91 21.89 -62.37
CA VAL A 96 -12.93 23.31 -62.01
C VAL A 96 -14.22 23.71 -61.26
N SER A 97 -14.10 24.67 -60.33
CA SER A 97 -15.13 25.61 -59.77
C SER A 97 -15.64 25.33 -58.34
N PRO A 98 -16.18 26.33 -57.61
CA PRO A 98 -15.68 27.70 -57.32
C PRO A 98 -15.70 28.01 -55.79
N PRO A 99 -15.31 29.22 -55.31
CA PRO A 99 -14.99 29.45 -53.90
C PRO A 99 -16.20 29.90 -53.07
N ILE A 100 -16.25 29.48 -51.80
CA ILE A 100 -17.08 30.12 -50.78
C ILE A 100 -16.23 30.38 -49.54
N THR A 101 -16.17 31.67 -49.18
CA THR A 101 -15.55 32.26 -48.01
C THR A 101 -16.46 32.16 -46.78
N SER A 102 -15.86 32.08 -45.59
CA SER A 102 -16.36 32.39 -44.21
C SER A 102 -16.14 31.18 -43.29
N SER A 103 -15.76 31.26 -42.01
CA SER A 103 -15.25 32.30 -41.11
C SER A 103 -15.01 31.58 -39.76
N SER A 104 -13.94 31.96 -39.05
CA SER A 104 -13.82 32.06 -37.59
C SER A 104 -14.45 30.99 -36.66
N GLN A 105 -13.62 30.38 -35.78
CA GLN A 105 -13.64 30.58 -34.31
C GLN A 105 -13.02 29.40 -33.55
N THR A 106 -11.94 29.68 -32.83
CA THR A 106 -11.49 28.97 -31.63
C THR A 106 -12.44 29.30 -30.48
N PRO A 107 -12.70 28.34 -29.57
CA PRO A 107 -12.50 28.67 -28.15
C PRO A 107 -11.84 27.53 -27.33
N PRO A 108 -11.45 27.82 -26.07
CA PRO A 108 -10.34 27.19 -25.39
C PRO A 108 -10.73 26.08 -24.40
N VAL A 109 -9.68 25.35 -23.99
CA VAL A 109 -9.59 24.49 -22.80
C VAL A 109 -9.95 25.28 -21.53
N SER A 110 -10.76 24.69 -20.66
CA SER A 110 -10.72 25.00 -19.22
C SER A 110 -11.01 23.75 -18.38
N ASN A 111 -10.04 23.39 -17.54
CA ASN A 111 -10.15 22.42 -16.45
C ASN A 111 -10.48 23.20 -15.18
N ASP A 112 -11.50 22.77 -14.43
CA ASP A 112 -11.82 23.35 -13.13
C ASP A 112 -12.46 22.27 -12.21
N TRP A 113 -11.64 21.30 -11.77
CA TRP A 113 -11.96 20.45 -10.61
C TRP A 113 -11.35 21.13 -9.38
N LYS A 114 -12.06 22.12 -8.85
CA LYS A 114 -11.60 22.90 -7.70
C LYS A 114 -11.67 22.09 -6.41
N ILE A 115 -10.48 21.87 -5.84
CA ILE A 115 -10.11 21.94 -4.42
C ILE A 115 -11.25 22.30 -3.46
N ALA A 116 -11.55 21.41 -2.51
CA ALA A 116 -12.24 21.75 -1.27
C ALA A 116 -11.24 21.67 -0.10
N VAL A 117 -11.03 22.80 0.57
CA VAL A 117 -10.12 23.02 1.71
C VAL A 117 -10.97 23.50 2.90
N ILE A 118 -10.82 22.80 4.02
CA ILE A 118 -10.84 23.25 5.43
C ILE A 118 -12.04 24.09 5.91
N THR A 119 -12.78 23.52 6.87
CA THR A 119 -13.20 24.25 8.07
C THR A 119 -13.04 23.36 9.30
N GLY A 120 -12.18 23.80 10.21
CA GLY A 120 -11.97 23.19 11.51
C GLY A 120 -12.89 23.75 12.60
N SER A 121 -12.79 23.07 13.73
CA SER A 121 -13.10 23.52 15.10
C SER A 121 -14.56 23.50 15.58
N ALA A 122 -14.85 22.51 16.42
CA ALA A 122 -15.67 22.71 17.60
C ALA A 122 -15.00 22.04 18.81
N ILE A 123 -14.75 22.87 19.81
CA ILE A 123 -14.28 22.54 21.16
C ILE A 123 -15.39 21.80 21.91
N GLY A 124 -15.01 20.80 22.70
CA GLY A 124 -15.89 20.11 23.63
C GLY A 124 -15.10 19.40 24.73
N ILE A 125 -14.60 20.18 25.69
CA ILE A 125 -14.19 19.71 27.01
C ILE A 125 -15.43 19.13 27.69
N PHE A 126 -15.39 17.92 28.27
CA PHE A 126 -16.13 17.57 29.50
C PHE A 126 -15.69 16.19 30.06
N MET A 127 -15.11 16.22 31.28
CA MET A 127 -15.26 15.30 32.44
C MET A 127 -15.03 13.77 32.28
N MET A 128 -14.43 13.01 33.19
CA MET A 128 -14.25 13.15 34.65
C MET A 128 -13.19 12.14 35.15
N LEU A 129 -12.48 12.52 36.21
CA LEU A 129 -11.81 11.61 37.14
C LEU A 129 -12.86 10.80 37.91
N GLY A 130 -12.62 9.50 38.13
CA GLY A 130 -13.46 8.67 39.01
C GLY A 130 -13.04 7.22 39.03
N LEU A 131 -12.21 6.87 40.02
CA LEU A 131 -11.64 5.55 40.27
C LEU A 131 -12.54 4.82 41.29
N VAL A 132 -13.15 3.69 40.94
CA VAL A 132 -13.68 2.71 41.92
C VAL A 132 -13.54 1.28 41.37
N VAL A 133 -12.85 0.45 42.15
CA VAL A 133 -12.79 -1.03 42.06
C VAL A 133 -14.06 -1.60 42.72
N VAL A 134 -14.64 -2.70 42.19
CA VAL A 134 -15.11 -3.90 42.95
C VAL A 134 -15.96 -4.87 42.08
N ASN A 135 -15.58 -6.15 42.20
CA ASN A 135 -16.28 -7.45 42.05
C ASN A 135 -17.35 -7.76 40.98
N SER A 136 -17.02 -8.81 40.22
CA SER A 136 -17.72 -10.11 40.12
C SER A 136 -19.21 -10.19 40.48
N LYS A 137 -20.05 -10.51 39.47
CA LYS A 137 -21.18 -11.46 39.59
C LYS A 137 -21.66 -11.91 38.19
N SER A 138 -22.01 -13.20 38.14
CA SER A 138 -22.28 -14.11 37.02
C SER A 138 -23.41 -13.69 36.05
N PRO A 139 -23.47 -14.27 34.83
CA PRO A 139 -24.56 -14.03 33.87
C PRO A 139 -25.88 -14.72 34.28
N PRO A 140 -27.05 -14.14 33.95
CA PRO A 140 -28.34 -14.78 34.19
C PRO A 140 -28.67 -15.91 33.18
N PRO A 141 -29.52 -16.87 33.57
CA PRO A 141 -29.78 -18.12 32.83
C PRO A 141 -30.83 -17.97 31.72
N ASN A 142 -30.72 -18.83 30.70
CA ASN A 142 -31.75 -19.07 29.68
C ASN A 142 -33.11 -19.44 30.30
N PRO A 143 -34.23 -18.96 29.75
CA PRO A 143 -35.53 -19.58 29.97
C PRO A 143 -35.83 -20.73 28.97
N PRO A 144 -36.74 -21.67 29.33
CA PRO A 144 -36.92 -22.96 28.68
C PRO A 144 -37.86 -22.93 27.47
N SER A 145 -37.61 -23.81 26.51
CA SER A 145 -38.56 -24.21 25.45
C SER A 145 -39.66 -25.12 26.01
N LEU A 146 -40.89 -25.07 25.46
CA LEU A 146 -41.82 -26.22 25.24
C LEU A 146 -43.12 -25.73 24.48
N PRO A 147 -44.01 -26.58 23.93
CA PRO A 147 -44.14 -26.85 22.47
C PRO A 147 -45.58 -26.75 21.92
N GLN A 148 -45.77 -26.79 20.59
CA GLN A 148 -46.89 -27.39 19.81
C GLN A 148 -47.03 -26.69 18.45
N SER A 149 -47.66 -27.25 17.41
CA SER A 149 -47.67 -28.57 16.78
C SER A 149 -48.52 -28.39 15.51
N THR A 150 -48.02 -28.94 14.39
CA THR A 150 -48.76 -29.47 13.22
C THR A 150 -49.85 -28.66 12.50
N ALA A 151 -49.63 -28.40 11.21
CA ALA A 151 -50.48 -28.94 10.14
C ALA A 151 -49.70 -29.04 8.81
N GLN A 152 -49.75 -30.23 8.20
CA GLN A 152 -49.14 -30.61 6.91
C GLN A 152 -49.96 -30.08 5.73
N GLN A 153 -49.31 -29.79 4.58
CA GLN A 153 -49.94 -29.99 3.27
C GLN A 153 -48.94 -30.30 2.13
N LYS A 154 -48.81 -31.61 1.84
CA LYS A 154 -48.80 -32.31 0.54
C LYS A 154 -48.13 -31.70 -0.72
N SER A 155 -47.10 -32.41 -1.21
CA SER A 155 -46.47 -32.48 -2.56
C SER A 155 -47.45 -32.79 -3.73
N PRO A 156 -47.12 -32.64 -5.06
CA PRO A 156 -45.95 -33.29 -5.70
C PRO A 156 -45.32 -32.72 -7.03
N SER A 157 -44.18 -33.35 -7.41
CA SER A 157 -43.65 -33.64 -8.77
C SER A 157 -42.78 -32.63 -9.57
N THR A 158 -41.47 -32.95 -9.60
CA THR A 158 -40.54 -33.16 -10.75
C THR A 158 -40.52 -32.22 -11.97
N SER A 159 -39.35 -31.60 -12.23
CA SER A 159 -38.75 -31.55 -13.59
C SER A 159 -37.24 -31.23 -13.53
N ASN A 160 -36.44 -32.17 -14.01
CA ASN A 160 -35.02 -32.00 -14.34
C ASN A 160 -34.88 -31.06 -15.53
N SER A 161 -34.15 -29.96 -15.37
CA SER A 161 -33.58 -29.19 -16.48
C SER A 161 -32.19 -28.72 -16.08
N GLN A 162 -31.17 -29.43 -16.55
CA GLN A 162 -29.76 -29.09 -16.45
C GLN A 162 -29.44 -27.96 -17.44
N PRO A 163 -28.98 -26.77 -17.00
CA PRO A 163 -28.46 -25.75 -17.90
C PRO A 163 -27.07 -26.13 -18.42
N PRO A 164 -26.65 -25.63 -19.60
CA PRO A 164 -25.41 -26.02 -20.25
C PRO A 164 -24.20 -25.66 -19.39
N GLU A 165 -23.19 -26.55 -19.35
CA GLU A 165 -21.88 -26.26 -18.78
C GLU A 165 -21.26 -25.04 -19.49
N GLN A 166 -21.42 -23.88 -18.86
CA GLN A 166 -20.64 -22.69 -19.17
C GLN A 166 -19.18 -22.97 -18.74
N PRO A 167 -18.18 -22.55 -19.52
CA PRO A 167 -16.78 -22.78 -19.18
C PRO A 167 -16.53 -22.25 -17.76
N LYS A 168 -15.95 -23.08 -16.88
CA LYS A 168 -15.39 -22.63 -15.60
C LYS A 168 -14.30 -21.61 -15.91
N SER A 169 -14.66 -20.34 -16.06
CA SER A 169 -13.74 -19.24 -15.90
C SER A 169 -13.06 -19.48 -14.56
N GLN A 170 -11.74 -19.65 -14.59
CA GLN A 170 -10.93 -19.73 -13.37
C GLN A 170 -11.22 -18.46 -12.58
N ILE A 171 -12.06 -18.56 -11.54
CA ILE A 171 -12.30 -17.47 -10.61
C ILE A 171 -10.99 -17.37 -9.82
N HIS A 172 -10.08 -16.51 -10.27
CA HIS A 172 -8.98 -16.05 -9.44
C HIS A 172 -9.64 -15.34 -8.25
N GLN A 173 -9.79 -16.06 -7.12
CA GLN A 173 -10.45 -15.52 -5.95
C GLN A 173 -9.56 -14.43 -5.34
N SER A 174 -9.99 -13.19 -5.53
CA SER A 174 -9.47 -12.01 -4.85
C SER A 174 -9.74 -12.10 -3.35
N ILE A 175 -8.86 -11.50 -2.54
CA ILE A 175 -9.04 -11.48 -1.08
C ILE A 175 -10.32 -10.71 -0.71
N ALA A 176 -11.04 -11.17 0.30
CA ALA A 176 -12.13 -10.37 0.87
C ALA A 176 -11.57 -9.25 1.77
N GLN A 177 -12.24 -8.10 1.85
CA GLN A 177 -11.81 -6.98 2.71
C GLN A 177 -11.59 -7.42 4.17
N GLN A 178 -12.50 -8.22 4.72
CA GLN A 178 -12.38 -8.71 6.10
C GLN A 178 -11.17 -9.62 6.29
N GLU A 179 -10.84 -10.43 5.29
CA GLU A 179 -9.65 -11.28 5.32
C GLU A 179 -8.37 -10.43 5.29
N ALA A 180 -8.35 -9.36 4.48
CA ALA A 180 -7.26 -8.39 4.46
C ALA A 180 -7.09 -7.67 5.82
N VAL A 181 -8.19 -7.25 6.45
CA VAL A 181 -8.18 -6.67 7.81
C VAL A 181 -7.65 -7.68 8.84
N ASN A 182 -8.07 -8.94 8.76
CA ASN A 182 -7.58 -10.00 9.64
C ASN A 182 -6.08 -10.23 9.47
N LEU A 183 -5.57 -10.16 8.24
CA LEU A 183 -4.15 -10.27 7.95
C LEU A 183 -3.35 -9.08 8.54
N ILE A 184 -3.85 -7.84 8.43
CA ILE A 184 -3.24 -6.68 9.10
C ILE A 184 -3.25 -6.87 10.62
N ASN A 185 -4.37 -7.29 11.21
CA ASN A 185 -4.45 -7.50 12.66
C ASN A 185 -3.44 -8.56 13.13
N ARG A 186 -3.30 -9.69 12.42
CA ARG A 186 -2.26 -10.69 12.71
C ARG A 186 -0.85 -10.08 12.63
N TRP A 187 -0.58 -9.29 11.59
CA TRP A 187 0.68 -8.55 11.46
C TRP A 187 0.96 -7.62 12.64
N LEU A 188 0.00 -6.78 13.03
CA LEU A 188 0.14 -5.87 14.16
C LEU A 188 0.43 -6.60 15.47
N GLN A 189 -0.27 -7.71 15.73
CA GLN A 189 -0.02 -8.53 16.93
C GLN A 189 1.36 -9.19 16.88
N ALA A 190 1.76 -9.70 15.71
CA ALA A 190 3.05 -10.35 15.51
C ALA A 190 4.26 -9.42 15.70
N LYS A 191 4.13 -8.11 15.45
CA LYS A 191 5.22 -7.14 15.56
C LYS A 191 6.03 -7.26 16.86
N GLU A 192 5.37 -7.48 18.01
CA GLU A 192 6.05 -7.61 19.29
C GLU A 192 6.97 -8.83 19.36
N ARG A 193 6.60 -9.95 18.72
CA ARG A 193 7.43 -11.16 18.67
C ARG A 193 8.53 -11.05 17.62
N ILE A 194 8.25 -10.34 16.52
CA ILE A 194 9.19 -10.16 15.41
C ILE A 194 10.29 -9.16 15.80
N PHE A 195 9.95 -8.06 16.47
CA PHE A 195 10.83 -6.93 16.73
C PHE A 195 11.31 -6.82 18.19
N ALA A 196 11.14 -7.88 18.97
CA ALA A 196 11.75 -8.01 20.30
C ALA A 196 12.36 -9.40 20.47
N PRO A 197 13.37 -9.56 21.36
CA PRO A 197 13.94 -10.86 21.69
C PRO A 197 12.85 -11.89 22.03
N PRO A 198 12.92 -13.13 21.47
CA PRO A 198 14.05 -13.72 20.73
C PRO A 198 14.07 -13.44 19.21
N PHE A 199 13.27 -12.51 18.69
CA PHE A 199 13.12 -12.15 17.27
C PHE A 199 12.60 -13.30 16.40
N ASP A 200 11.29 -13.49 16.44
CA ASP A 200 10.59 -14.57 15.74
C ASP A 200 10.54 -14.35 14.22
N ARG A 201 11.55 -14.92 13.52
CA ARG A 201 11.67 -14.85 12.05
C ARG A 201 10.65 -15.71 11.32
N ASP A 202 10.15 -16.77 11.95
CA ASP A 202 9.20 -17.68 11.31
C ASP A 202 7.85 -17.00 11.12
N ILE A 203 7.37 -16.27 12.13
CA ILE A 203 6.15 -15.46 12.00
C ILE A 203 6.29 -14.38 10.94
N ALA A 204 7.46 -13.72 10.87
CA ALA A 204 7.71 -12.74 9.81
C ALA A 204 7.69 -13.42 8.42
N THR A 205 8.22 -14.63 8.28
CA THR A 205 8.22 -15.41 7.03
C THR A 205 6.80 -15.84 6.62
N GLU A 206 5.97 -16.18 7.60
CA GLU A 206 4.58 -16.56 7.38
C GLU A 206 3.76 -15.36 6.86
N LEU A 207 3.93 -14.19 7.47
CA LEU A 207 3.07 -13.04 7.24
C LEU A 207 3.53 -12.12 6.10
N THR A 208 4.80 -12.18 5.69
CA THR A 208 5.39 -11.22 4.74
C THR A 208 5.99 -11.90 3.51
N THR A 209 6.06 -11.15 2.41
CA THR A 209 6.67 -11.56 1.14
C THR A 209 7.45 -10.40 0.51
N ASP A 210 8.29 -10.73 -0.49
CA ASP A 210 9.08 -9.82 -1.31
C ASP A 210 9.66 -8.64 -0.49
N VAL A 211 9.38 -7.38 -0.84
CA VAL A 211 10.02 -6.21 -0.24
C VAL A 211 9.93 -6.17 1.29
N LEU A 212 8.75 -6.44 1.88
CA LEU A 212 8.61 -6.44 3.33
C LEU A 212 9.37 -7.61 3.99
N TYR A 213 9.33 -8.80 3.39
CA TYR A 213 10.12 -9.95 3.86
C TYR A 213 11.62 -9.62 3.88
N TRP A 214 12.11 -8.97 2.81
CA TRP A 214 13.52 -8.64 2.66
C TRP A 214 13.95 -7.58 3.68
N ASP A 215 13.14 -6.55 3.89
CA ASP A 215 13.43 -5.49 4.86
C ASP A 215 13.51 -6.01 6.30
N ILE A 216 12.78 -7.09 6.63
CA ILE A 216 12.74 -7.63 8.00
C ILE A 216 13.80 -8.71 8.22
N ILE A 217 13.90 -9.71 7.33
CA ILE A 217 14.57 -11.00 7.62
C ILE A 217 15.93 -11.15 6.94
N LYS A 218 16.13 -10.57 5.75
CA LYS A 218 17.38 -10.79 4.99
C LYS A 218 18.59 -10.22 5.74
N PRO A 219 19.82 -10.68 5.45
CA PRO A 219 21.03 -10.16 6.07
C PRO A 219 21.08 -8.63 6.06
N GLY A 220 21.31 -8.04 7.23
CA GLY A 220 21.26 -6.58 7.41
C GLY A 220 19.85 -6.00 7.39
N GLY A 221 18.82 -6.82 7.54
CA GLY A 221 17.43 -6.41 7.73
C GLY A 221 17.15 -5.88 9.13
N SER A 222 15.89 -5.55 9.39
CA SER A 222 15.42 -4.93 10.63
C SER A 222 15.76 -5.76 11.87
N ILE A 223 15.59 -7.09 11.78
CA ILE A 223 15.89 -8.00 12.90
C ILE A 223 17.40 -8.04 13.19
N ASP A 224 18.24 -8.00 12.16
CA ASP A 224 19.69 -8.01 12.33
C ASP A 224 20.15 -6.71 12.99
N TRP A 225 19.67 -5.57 12.49
CA TRP A 225 19.99 -4.29 13.11
C TRP A 225 19.58 -4.22 14.58
N LEU A 226 18.38 -4.71 14.92
CA LEU A 226 17.87 -4.71 16.29
C LEU A 226 18.79 -5.54 17.20
N ARG A 227 19.20 -6.72 16.73
CA ARG A 227 20.12 -7.60 17.46
C ARG A 227 21.50 -6.96 17.64
N ASP A 228 22.09 -6.46 16.55
CA ASP A 228 23.44 -5.89 16.54
C ASP A 228 23.54 -4.63 17.39
N SER A 229 22.43 -3.88 17.48
CA SER A 229 22.33 -2.65 18.27
C SER A 229 21.85 -2.86 19.71
N ASN A 230 21.68 -4.13 20.15
CA ASN A 230 21.06 -4.47 21.44
C ASN A 230 19.76 -3.68 21.67
N ALA A 231 18.90 -3.72 20.66
CA ALA A 231 17.71 -2.91 20.52
C ALA A 231 16.47 -3.78 20.32
N PHE A 232 15.32 -3.28 20.77
CA PHE A 232 14.04 -3.97 20.64
C PHE A 232 12.88 -3.01 20.79
N TYR A 233 11.76 -3.34 20.17
CA TYR A 233 10.51 -2.63 20.37
C TYR A 233 9.68 -3.26 21.48
N ARG A 234 9.00 -2.41 22.24
CA ARG A 234 7.80 -2.78 22.99
C ARG A 234 6.62 -2.09 22.35
N PHE A 235 5.48 -2.77 22.35
CA PHE A 235 4.26 -2.22 21.80
C PHE A 235 3.15 -2.23 22.83
N GLY A 236 2.43 -1.12 22.93
CA GLY A 236 1.19 -1.01 23.69
C GLY A 236 -0.02 -1.36 22.80
N VAL A 237 -0.96 -0.42 22.74
CA VAL A 237 -2.15 -0.52 21.89
C VAL A 237 -1.74 -0.68 20.43
N ARG A 238 -2.33 -1.66 19.73
CA ARG A 238 -2.14 -1.93 18.31
C ARG A 238 -3.44 -2.44 17.71
N LYS A 239 -4.12 -1.63 16.91
CA LYS A 239 -5.36 -2.05 16.25
C LYS A 239 -5.58 -1.30 14.94
N VAL A 240 -6.31 -1.95 14.03
CA VAL A 240 -7.03 -1.25 12.97
C VAL A 240 -8.22 -0.53 13.61
N ASP A 241 -8.32 0.77 13.37
CA ASP A 241 -9.42 1.60 13.87
C ASP A 241 -10.54 1.72 12.84
N SER A 242 -10.19 1.97 11.57
CA SER A 242 -11.16 2.06 10.47
C SER A 242 -10.55 1.64 9.13
N VAL A 243 -11.42 1.24 8.19
CA VAL A 243 -11.05 1.00 6.79
C VAL A 243 -11.43 2.22 5.96
N GLU A 244 -10.48 2.74 5.20
CA GLU A 244 -10.65 3.94 4.36
C GLU A 244 -10.87 3.56 2.90
N GLN A 245 -10.08 2.61 2.39
CA GLN A 245 -10.16 2.18 1.00
C GLN A 245 -9.73 0.73 0.87
N PHE A 246 -10.44 -0.03 0.03
CA PHE A 246 -10.07 -1.40 -0.32
C PHE A 246 -10.19 -1.63 -1.82
N VAL A 247 -9.15 -2.22 -2.42
CA VAL A 247 -9.12 -2.64 -3.82
C VAL A 247 -8.46 -4.01 -3.88
N SER A 248 -9.05 -4.95 -4.60
CA SER A 248 -8.41 -6.25 -4.86
C SER A 248 -8.61 -6.65 -6.31
N ASP A 249 -7.57 -7.25 -6.88
CA ASP A 249 -7.53 -7.74 -8.25
C ASP A 249 -6.61 -8.96 -8.31
N GLY A 250 -7.17 -10.10 -8.72
CA GLY A 250 -6.45 -11.37 -8.83
C GLY A 250 -5.66 -11.75 -7.58
N ASP A 251 -4.32 -11.80 -7.73
CA ASP A 251 -3.36 -12.17 -6.71
C ASP A 251 -2.87 -10.98 -5.86
N ARG A 252 -3.47 -9.80 -6.00
CA ARG A 252 -3.10 -8.59 -5.29
C ARG A 252 -4.28 -7.89 -4.62
N ALA A 253 -3.94 -7.14 -3.58
CA ALA A 253 -4.88 -6.23 -2.95
C ALA A 253 -4.16 -5.04 -2.31
N THR A 254 -4.89 -3.94 -2.17
CA THR A 254 -4.48 -2.76 -1.41
C THR A 254 -5.59 -2.42 -0.42
N LEU A 255 -5.21 -2.21 0.84
CA LEU A 255 -6.11 -1.78 1.90
C LEU A 255 -5.48 -0.58 2.61
N VAL A 256 -6.20 0.54 2.63
CA VAL A 256 -5.86 1.73 3.40
C VAL A 256 -6.70 1.73 4.66
N VAL A 257 -6.04 1.80 5.82
CA VAL A 257 -6.69 1.78 7.14
C VAL A 257 -6.11 2.85 8.04
N THR A 258 -6.93 3.37 8.96
CA THR A 258 -6.39 4.08 10.12
C THR A 258 -5.91 3.04 11.14
N VAL A 259 -4.65 3.14 11.57
CA VAL A 259 -4.04 2.30 12.62
C VAL A 259 -3.74 3.15 13.84
N ILE A 260 -4.09 2.63 15.02
CA ILE A 260 -3.62 3.13 16.30
C ILE A 260 -2.49 2.23 16.79
N GLU A 261 -1.31 2.81 17.00
CA GLU A 261 -0.12 2.08 17.45
C GLU A 261 0.65 2.90 18.50
N ASP A 262 0.88 2.28 19.65
CA ASP A 262 1.80 2.71 20.70
C ASP A 262 3.07 1.87 20.62
N ARG A 263 4.23 2.50 20.39
CA ARG A 263 5.51 1.81 20.28
C ARG A 263 6.59 2.53 21.06
N THR A 264 7.47 1.76 21.68
CA THR A 264 8.67 2.25 22.34
C THR A 264 9.88 1.48 21.84
N LEU A 265 10.87 2.18 21.29
CA LEU A 265 12.16 1.58 20.92
C LEU A 265 13.12 1.69 22.11
N TYR A 266 13.72 0.56 22.48
CA TYR A 266 14.85 0.49 23.39
C TYR A 266 16.11 0.22 22.59
N VAL A 267 17.20 0.92 22.91
CA VAL A 267 18.55 0.70 22.37
C VAL A 267 19.51 0.69 23.56
N ASN A 268 20.25 -0.40 23.76
CA ASN A 268 21.11 -0.58 24.93
C ASN A 268 20.37 -0.33 26.27
N GLY A 269 19.12 -0.80 26.36
CA GLY A 269 18.26 -0.63 27.54
C GLY A 269 17.71 0.78 27.77
N LYS A 270 18.03 1.75 26.90
CA LYS A 270 17.53 3.13 26.98
C LYS A 270 16.46 3.39 25.93
N ILE A 271 15.47 4.20 26.28
CA ILE A 271 14.42 4.60 25.33
C ILE A 271 15.01 5.53 24.27
N ASP A 272 14.87 5.17 22.99
CA ASP A 272 15.06 6.11 21.88
C ASP A 272 13.76 6.88 21.66
N LYS A 273 13.73 8.12 22.16
CA LYS A 273 12.57 9.03 22.04
C LYS A 273 12.24 9.41 20.60
N THR A 274 13.17 9.30 19.66
CA THR A 274 12.93 9.64 18.25
C THR A 274 12.17 8.56 17.48
N GLN A 275 12.11 7.34 18.05
CA GLN A 275 11.43 6.18 17.46
C GLN A 275 10.31 5.63 18.36
N THR A 276 10.04 6.32 19.47
CA THR A 276 8.98 6.02 20.44
C THR A 276 7.84 7.01 20.25
N ASP A 277 6.63 6.52 20.03
CA ASP A 277 5.48 7.38 19.76
C ASP A 277 4.14 6.65 19.98
N PHE A 278 3.09 7.43 20.24
CA PHE A 278 1.70 6.98 20.21
C PHE A 278 1.00 7.64 19.02
N THR A 279 0.58 6.84 18.05
CA THR A 279 0.14 7.36 16.75
C THR A 279 -1.20 6.81 16.31
N THR A 280 -1.99 7.68 15.69
CA THR A 280 -3.15 7.32 14.87
C THR A 280 -2.85 7.78 13.44
N LYS A 281 -2.66 6.86 12.50
CA LYS A 281 -2.20 7.18 11.14
C LYS A 281 -2.92 6.35 10.08
N SER A 282 -3.19 6.96 8.93
CA SER A 282 -3.61 6.26 7.71
C SER A 282 -2.42 5.50 7.12
N VAL A 283 -2.56 4.18 6.95
CA VAL A 283 -1.53 3.25 6.49
C VAL A 283 -2.06 2.45 5.32
N ARG A 284 -1.31 2.44 4.22
CA ARG A 284 -1.56 1.62 3.03
C ARG A 284 -0.79 0.31 3.16
N TYR A 285 -1.53 -0.78 3.16
CA TYR A 285 -1.02 -2.15 3.09
C TYR A 285 -1.27 -2.70 1.69
N THR A 286 -0.26 -3.32 1.10
CA THR A 286 -0.40 -4.08 -0.13
C THR A 286 -0.16 -5.56 0.17
N PHE A 287 -0.97 -6.42 -0.45
CA PHE A 287 -0.94 -7.86 -0.28
C PHE A 287 -0.66 -8.55 -1.60
N LYS A 288 -0.06 -9.73 -1.49
CA LYS A 288 0.18 -10.64 -2.61
C LYS A 288 -0.17 -12.06 -2.20
N LYS A 289 -0.79 -12.81 -3.11
CA LYS A 289 -1.05 -14.24 -2.94
C LYS A 289 0.18 -15.03 -3.38
N VAL A 290 0.75 -15.81 -2.48
CA VAL A 290 1.91 -16.68 -2.72
C VAL A 290 1.55 -18.08 -2.25
N ASP A 291 1.64 -19.08 -3.13
CA ASP A 291 1.27 -20.47 -2.86
C ASP A 291 -0.12 -20.59 -2.20
N GLU A 292 -1.12 -19.94 -2.82
CA GLU A 292 -2.50 -19.84 -2.35
C GLU A 292 -2.70 -19.14 -0.99
N ARG A 293 -1.67 -18.49 -0.43
CA ARG A 293 -1.75 -17.76 0.84
C ARG A 293 -1.49 -16.27 0.66
N TRP A 294 -2.35 -15.45 1.25
CA TRP A 294 -2.18 -14.00 1.27
C TRP A 294 -1.11 -13.57 2.28
N LYS A 295 -0.17 -12.74 1.83
CA LYS A 295 0.91 -12.18 2.64
C LYS A 295 1.03 -10.67 2.41
N LEU A 296 1.62 -9.97 3.38
CA LEU A 296 1.96 -8.56 3.25
C LEU A 296 3.16 -8.39 2.32
N LEU A 297 2.98 -7.62 1.26
CA LEU A 297 4.02 -7.28 0.28
C LEU A 297 4.80 -6.03 0.70
N ILE A 298 4.09 -4.97 1.08
CA ILE A 298 4.66 -3.67 1.44
C ILE A 298 3.69 -2.88 2.33
N THR A 299 4.24 -1.98 3.14
CA THR A 299 3.49 -0.99 3.92
C THR A 299 4.11 0.39 3.73
N ASN A 300 3.32 1.44 3.53
CA ASN A 300 3.87 2.80 3.42
C ASN A 300 4.51 3.31 4.73
N ASN A 301 4.16 2.71 5.87
CA ASN A 301 4.82 2.94 7.16
C ASN A 301 6.10 2.08 7.24
N PHE A 302 7.13 2.47 6.50
CA PHE A 302 8.47 1.88 6.54
C PHE A 302 9.16 2.22 7.87
N ILE A 303 8.73 1.56 8.95
CA ILE A 303 9.25 1.78 10.31
C ILE A 303 10.76 1.49 10.40
N PHE A 304 11.33 0.66 9.52
CA PHE A 304 12.62 0.05 9.81
C PHE A 304 13.82 0.54 9.00
N ARG A 305 13.63 1.30 7.91
CA ARG A 305 14.76 2.01 7.27
C ARG A 305 15.34 3.12 8.16
N TYR A 306 14.56 3.64 9.09
CA TYR A 306 15.00 4.65 10.06
C TYR A 306 16.11 4.15 10.99
N LEU A 307 16.19 2.84 11.20
CA LEU A 307 17.14 2.23 12.12
C LEU A 307 18.56 2.22 11.53
N LYS A 308 18.68 2.08 10.21
CA LYS A 308 19.98 2.06 9.53
C LYS A 308 20.66 3.43 9.41
N GLY A 309 19.97 4.52 9.78
CA GLY A 309 20.46 5.90 9.64
C GLY A 309 21.19 6.48 10.86
N LYS A 310 21.42 5.69 11.91
CA LYS A 310 22.15 6.11 13.12
C LYS A 310 23.33 5.17 13.42
N VAL A 311 24.36 5.20 12.59
CA VAL A 311 25.75 4.93 12.98
C VAL A 311 26.61 5.98 12.33
#